data_AF-A0AA41Q1I4-F1
#
_entry.id   AF-A0AA41Q1I4-F1
#
_cell.length_a   1.000
_cell.length_b   1.000
_cell.length_c   1.000
_cell.angle_alpha   90.00
_cell.angle_beta   90.00
_cell.angle_gamma   90.00
#
_symmetry.space_group_name_H-M   'P 1'
#
loop_
_entity.id
_entity.type
_entity.pdbx_description
1 polymer ?
#
loop_
_entity_poly.entity_id
_entity_poly.type
_entity_poly.pdbx_seq_one_letter_code
_entity_poly.pdbx_strand_id
1 'polypeptide(L)'
;MGRVRDRDDACPGTIDAAVGDDGLIARVRLPGGRLTAAQASELALCAEDLGTGSVDLTVRANAQLRGLDDAGLRTLAARLSAAGLLPSPAHDRVRNILAGPFAGRDRGALVDAARIVEILDAALCADPELAALPGRFQFAVDDGALRVASRRHDVALVAAAEGTAALHVAGTDTGLRAHSPEASADLALAAARAFLRLRGPSGAWHVRELPGGPAQLACAVRLDPAMAAYLTGRSAGQPAPTGTGSAGPVDPSASGAAASAKTRPTGPVVGIVPQADGRAALSVVAPLGRVTARQLRALANVVGPADDTARLRIAPWRGVVVTDVPWDEAPALLDGLAAAGLAVSPDSPWLRVTACSGLGECRRARTDIRLVARKFAAHGLSAGGEASPAPELPVHFAACERACGRPAGAALVVARDGVHDDAPGRAPDDAPDDALGNAPGGPVVPRGEVGAGHPGFAVSADQESGAAWTRLTTALQPVLDSVAGQGAAEAAAPGPPPLSPAPSTPPTPPPSERHPWTTG
;
A
#
# COMPACT_ATOMS: atom_id res chain seq x y z
N MET A 1 25.00 5.52 19.65
CA MET A 1 24.56 4.12 19.70
C MET A 1 23.06 4.13 19.42
N GLY A 2 22.62 3.66 18.25
CA GLY A 2 21.19 3.66 17.89
C GLY A 2 20.42 2.79 18.89
N ARG A 3 19.28 3.27 19.39
CA ARG A 3 18.45 2.50 20.33
C ARG A 3 18.07 1.17 19.68
N VAL A 4 18.46 0.07 20.30
CA VAL A 4 17.86 -1.24 20.04
C VAL A 4 16.38 -1.09 20.40
N ARG A 5 15.50 -1.27 19.42
CA ARG A 5 14.05 -1.22 19.67
C ARG A 5 13.67 -2.44 20.50
N ASP A 6 12.93 -2.20 21.59
CA ASP A 6 12.53 -3.23 22.57
C ASP A 6 11.26 -4.01 22.15
N ARG A 7 10.74 -3.75 20.95
CA ARG A 7 9.51 -4.37 20.47
C ARG A 7 9.66 -4.95 19.08
N ASP A 8 9.11 -6.15 18.91
CA ASP A 8 9.00 -6.83 17.63
C ASP A 8 8.20 -6.04 16.60
N ASP A 9 8.52 -6.26 15.32
CA ASP A 9 7.71 -5.74 14.24
C ASP A 9 6.25 -6.18 14.43
N ALA A 10 5.31 -5.27 14.24
CA ALA A 10 3.87 -5.50 14.37
C ALA A 10 3.15 -5.44 13.02
N CYS A 11 3.90 -5.50 11.91
CA CYS A 11 3.30 -5.56 10.58
C CYS A 11 2.54 -6.88 10.39
N PRO A 12 1.25 -6.81 9.99
CA PRO A 12 0.49 -8.03 9.74
C PRO A 12 0.93 -8.70 8.43
N GLY A 13 0.96 -10.03 8.47
CA GLY A 13 0.86 -10.94 7.33
C GLY A 13 -0.52 -11.59 7.27
N THR A 14 -0.63 -12.70 6.54
CA THR A 14 -1.85 -13.52 6.41
C THR A 14 -2.02 -14.49 7.56
N ILE A 15 -0.93 -15.00 8.14
CA ILE A 15 -0.93 -15.87 9.33
C ILE A 15 -0.67 -15.01 10.57
N ASP A 16 0.38 -14.19 10.53
CA ASP A 16 0.75 -13.31 11.63
C ASP A 16 -0.06 -12.01 11.57
N ALA A 17 -1.34 -12.10 11.96
CA ALA A 17 -2.27 -10.99 11.92
C ALA A 17 -1.97 -9.92 12.98
N ALA A 18 -2.49 -8.72 12.74
CA ALA A 18 -2.45 -7.62 13.71
C ALA A 18 -3.83 -7.40 14.32
N VAL A 19 -3.88 -6.98 15.58
CA VAL A 19 -5.15 -6.74 16.27
C VAL A 19 -5.67 -5.32 15.98
N GLY A 20 -6.82 -5.25 15.32
CA GLY A 20 -7.67 -4.08 15.10
C GLY A 20 -8.67 -3.85 16.24
N ASP A 21 -9.60 -2.92 16.03
CA ASP A 21 -10.75 -2.71 16.93
C ASP A 21 -11.91 -3.63 16.54
N ASP A 22 -12.03 -3.91 15.25
CA ASP A 22 -13.01 -4.78 14.61
C ASP A 22 -12.63 -6.27 14.68
N GLY A 23 -11.41 -6.61 15.11
CA GLY A 23 -10.89 -7.97 15.13
C GLY A 23 -9.49 -8.06 14.54
N LEU A 24 -9.08 -9.24 14.09
CA LEU A 24 -7.78 -9.48 13.48
C LEU A 24 -7.74 -8.93 12.05
N ILE A 25 -6.57 -8.40 11.69
CA ILE A 25 -6.26 -7.79 10.40
C ILE A 25 -5.21 -8.66 9.72
N ALA A 26 -5.62 -9.35 8.66
CA ALA A 26 -4.74 -10.10 7.78
C ALA A 26 -4.33 -9.26 6.58
N ARG A 27 -3.11 -9.44 6.09
CA ARG A 27 -2.62 -8.79 4.88
C ARG A 27 -2.11 -9.82 3.89
N VAL A 28 -2.65 -9.76 2.68
CA VAL A 28 -2.23 -10.57 1.56
C VAL A 28 -1.12 -9.83 0.80
N ARG A 29 -0.03 -10.54 0.54
CA ARG A 29 1.11 -10.05 -0.25
C ARG A 29 0.85 -10.34 -1.72
N LEU A 30 0.90 -9.32 -2.56
CA LEU A 30 0.61 -9.42 -3.99
C LEU A 30 1.79 -8.87 -4.80
N PRO A 31 2.84 -9.66 -5.09
CA PRO A 31 4.01 -9.20 -5.85
C PRO A 31 3.60 -8.50 -7.16
N GLY A 32 4.03 -7.24 -7.33
CA GLY A 32 3.64 -6.40 -8.46
C GLY A 32 2.16 -6.00 -8.50
N GLY A 33 1.42 -6.24 -7.42
CA GLY A 33 -0.02 -6.05 -7.30
C GLY A 33 -0.87 -7.12 -7.98
N ARG A 34 -0.28 -8.21 -8.47
CA ARG A 34 -0.91 -9.13 -9.41
C ARG A 34 -1.90 -10.08 -8.76
N LEU A 35 -3.02 -10.29 -9.43
CA LEU A 35 -4.10 -11.22 -9.08
C LEU A 35 -4.67 -11.87 -10.34
N THR A 36 -4.98 -13.16 -10.27
CA THR A 36 -5.85 -13.82 -11.25
C THR A 36 -7.32 -13.54 -10.95
N ALA A 37 -8.21 -13.81 -11.91
CA ALA A 37 -9.65 -13.70 -11.68
C ALA A 37 -10.11 -14.62 -10.53
N ALA A 38 -9.64 -15.87 -10.51
CA ALA A 38 -9.94 -16.84 -9.46
C ALA A 38 -9.48 -16.37 -8.07
N GLN A 39 -8.27 -15.79 -7.98
CA GLN A 39 -7.76 -15.23 -6.73
C GLN A 39 -8.59 -14.04 -6.24
N ALA A 40 -9.02 -13.16 -7.14
CA ALA A 40 -9.90 -12.04 -6.79
C ALA A 40 -11.29 -12.51 -6.32
N SER A 41 -11.86 -13.52 -6.98
CA SER A 41 -13.11 -14.17 -6.54
C SER A 41 -12.97 -14.83 -5.17
N GLU A 42 -11.84 -15.48 -4.90
CA GLU A 42 -11.58 -16.10 -3.60
C GLU A 42 -11.43 -15.06 -2.49
N LEU A 43 -10.74 -13.94 -2.75
CA LEU A 43 -10.68 -12.81 -1.83
C LEU A 43 -12.07 -12.24 -1.54
N ALA A 44 -12.95 -12.17 -2.55
CA ALA A 44 -14.32 -11.70 -2.37
C ALA A 44 -15.12 -12.62 -1.45
N LEU A 45 -15.01 -13.95 -1.62
CA LEU A 45 -15.67 -14.93 -0.76
C LEU A 45 -15.11 -14.86 0.67
N CYS A 46 -13.78 -14.84 0.84
CA CYS A 46 -13.16 -14.68 2.16
C CYS A 46 -13.61 -13.40 2.87
N ALA A 47 -13.78 -12.30 2.13
CA ALA A 47 -14.26 -11.05 2.70
C ALA A 47 -15.70 -11.16 3.23
N GLU A 48 -16.59 -11.84 2.51
CA GLU A 48 -17.99 -12.06 2.91
C GLU A 48 -18.13 -13.08 4.04
N ASP A 49 -17.43 -14.21 3.94
CA ASP A 49 -17.61 -15.35 4.84
C ASP A 49 -16.92 -15.12 6.19
N LEU A 50 -15.78 -14.41 6.20
CA LEU A 50 -14.87 -14.38 7.36
C LEU A 50 -14.63 -12.96 7.90
N GLY A 51 -14.86 -11.92 7.11
CA GLY A 51 -14.48 -10.55 7.45
C GLY A 51 -15.63 -9.55 7.37
N THR A 52 -15.31 -8.31 7.00
CA THR A 52 -16.26 -7.19 6.96
C THR A 52 -17.00 -7.03 5.62
N GLY A 53 -16.97 -8.04 4.74
CA GLY A 53 -17.55 -7.99 3.39
C GLY A 53 -16.75 -7.16 2.38
N SER A 54 -15.58 -6.66 2.76
CA SER A 54 -14.72 -5.83 1.91
C SER A 54 -13.22 -6.14 2.09
N VAL A 55 -12.44 -5.74 1.08
CA VAL A 55 -10.99 -5.77 1.07
C VAL A 55 -10.46 -4.34 1.02
N ASP A 56 -9.54 -4.00 1.93
CA ASP A 56 -8.85 -2.71 1.92
C ASP A 56 -7.58 -2.81 1.05
N LEU A 57 -7.52 -2.03 -0.03
CA LEU A 57 -6.34 -1.84 -0.86
C LEU A 57 -5.36 -0.88 -0.19
N THR A 58 -4.07 -1.18 -0.31
CA THR A 58 -3.01 -0.36 0.30
C THR A 58 -2.19 0.36 -0.74
N VAL A 59 -1.51 1.43 -0.32
CA VAL A 59 -0.59 2.21 -1.17
C VAL A 59 0.65 1.44 -1.64
N ARG A 60 0.81 0.19 -1.19
CA ARG A 60 1.90 -0.73 -1.56
C ARG A 60 1.41 -1.89 -2.41
N ALA A 61 0.30 -1.69 -3.12
CA ALA A 61 -0.28 -2.70 -4.01
C ALA A 61 -0.62 -4.04 -3.31
N ASN A 62 -1.02 -4.00 -2.04
CA ASN A 62 -1.50 -5.16 -1.27
C ASN A 62 -2.99 -5.06 -0.98
N ALA A 63 -3.57 -6.19 -0.56
CA ALA A 63 -4.91 -6.33 -0.03
C ALA A 63 -4.89 -6.61 1.49
N GLN A 64 -5.91 -6.15 2.22
CA GLN A 64 -6.12 -6.46 3.64
C GLN A 64 -7.55 -6.88 3.91
N LEU A 65 -7.71 -7.92 4.73
CA LEU A 65 -8.98 -8.34 5.31
C LEU A 65 -8.97 -7.98 6.80
N ARG A 66 -10.14 -7.66 7.33
CA ARG A 66 -10.36 -7.21 8.70
C ARG A 66 -11.60 -7.89 9.27
N GLY A 67 -11.81 -7.73 10.57
CA GLY A 67 -12.97 -8.31 11.24
C GLY A 67 -12.84 -9.80 11.52
N LEU A 68 -11.63 -10.36 11.43
CA LEU A 68 -11.41 -11.79 11.57
C LEU A 68 -11.35 -12.16 13.05
N ASP A 69 -11.98 -13.25 13.44
CA ASP A 69 -11.66 -13.95 14.69
C ASP A 69 -10.52 -14.97 14.47
N ASP A 70 -10.09 -15.66 15.52
CA ASP A 70 -8.99 -16.64 15.42
C ASP A 70 -9.32 -17.82 14.48
N ALA A 71 -10.58 -18.25 14.42
CA ALA A 71 -11.02 -19.34 13.55
C ALA A 71 -11.09 -18.91 12.09
N GLY A 72 -11.60 -17.71 11.84
CA GLY A 72 -11.65 -17.04 10.56
C GLY A 72 -10.25 -16.78 10.03
N LEU A 73 -9.29 -16.38 10.87
CA LEU A 73 -7.89 -16.21 10.46
C LEU A 73 -7.27 -17.54 9.99
N ARG A 74 -7.47 -18.64 10.72
CA ARG A 74 -6.98 -19.97 10.31
C ARG A 74 -7.61 -20.43 8.99
N THR A 75 -8.92 -20.22 8.84
CA THR A 75 -9.66 -20.57 7.62
C THR A 75 -9.19 -19.73 6.45
N LEU A 76 -8.99 -18.43 6.66
CA LEU A 76 -8.44 -17.51 5.67
C LEU A 76 -7.07 -17.96 5.20
N ALA A 77 -6.15 -18.27 6.11
CA ALA A 77 -4.81 -18.72 5.75
C ALA A 77 -4.83 -20.00 4.90
N ALA A 78 -5.69 -20.96 5.23
CA ALA A 78 -5.86 -22.19 4.45
C ALA A 78 -6.40 -21.91 3.03
N ARG A 79 -7.44 -21.09 2.92
CA ARG A 79 -8.06 -20.68 1.65
C ARG A 79 -7.08 -19.91 0.75
N LEU A 80 -6.37 -18.94 1.31
CA LEU A 80 -5.37 -18.15 0.58
C LEU A 80 -4.15 -18.99 0.18
N SER A 81 -3.73 -19.95 0.98
CA SER A 81 -2.68 -20.91 0.59
C SER A 81 -3.13 -21.77 -0.61
N ALA A 82 -4.36 -22.31 -0.57
CA ALA A 82 -4.92 -23.08 -1.68
C ALA A 82 -5.06 -22.27 -2.97
N ALA A 83 -5.35 -20.97 -2.87
CA ALA A 83 -5.43 -20.04 -4.01
C ALA A 83 -4.06 -19.50 -4.49
N GLY A 84 -2.95 -19.92 -3.87
CA GLY A 84 -1.61 -19.44 -4.22
C GLY A 84 -1.30 -18.00 -3.77
N LEU A 85 -2.09 -17.45 -2.85
CA LEU A 85 -1.91 -16.10 -2.27
C LEU A 85 -1.07 -16.10 -0.98
N LEU A 86 -0.63 -17.28 -0.54
CA LEU A 86 0.33 -17.48 0.54
C LEU A 86 1.37 -18.53 0.12
N PRO A 87 2.29 -18.18 -0.80
CA PRO A 87 3.22 -19.15 -1.39
C PRO A 87 4.28 -19.68 -0.42
N SER A 88 4.57 -18.94 0.64
CA SER A 88 5.52 -19.35 1.68
C SER A 88 5.10 -18.83 3.06
N PRO A 89 4.65 -19.71 3.98
CA PRO A 89 4.33 -19.35 5.35
C PRO A 89 5.48 -18.66 6.09
N ALA A 90 6.73 -19.09 5.87
CA ALA A 90 7.90 -18.48 6.50
C ALA A 90 8.12 -17.02 6.05
N HIS A 91 7.60 -16.65 4.88
CA HIS A 91 7.76 -15.32 4.29
C HIS A 91 6.48 -14.48 4.42
N ASP A 92 5.52 -14.90 5.26
CA ASP A 92 4.21 -14.26 5.44
C ASP A 92 4.30 -12.75 5.74
N ARG A 93 5.32 -12.38 6.52
CA ARG A 93 5.55 -10.99 6.93
C ARG A 93 6.45 -10.22 5.98
N VAL A 94 7.18 -10.90 5.09
CA VAL A 94 8.02 -10.24 4.10
C VAL A 94 7.15 -9.37 3.23
N ARG A 95 7.60 -8.13 3.02
CA ARG A 95 6.79 -7.12 2.35
C ARG A 95 6.61 -7.41 0.87
N ASN A 96 5.67 -6.65 0.30
CA ASN A 96 5.41 -6.69 -1.12
C ASN A 96 6.56 -6.11 -1.95
N ILE A 97 6.63 -6.54 -3.21
CA ILE A 97 7.44 -5.92 -4.24
C ILE A 97 6.51 -4.99 -5.02
N LEU A 98 6.71 -3.67 -4.87
CA LEU A 98 5.90 -2.70 -5.61
C LEU A 98 6.38 -2.62 -7.07
N ALA A 99 5.46 -2.62 -8.02
CA ALA A 99 5.75 -2.30 -9.42
C ALA A 99 4.64 -1.42 -10.01
N GLY A 100 4.89 -0.83 -11.17
CA GLY A 100 3.86 -0.13 -11.93
C GLY A 100 2.71 -1.06 -12.30
N PRO A 101 1.43 -0.67 -12.13
CA PRO A 101 0.31 -1.55 -12.48
C PRO A 101 0.20 -1.78 -14.00
N PHE A 102 0.96 -1.06 -14.83
CA PHE A 102 1.06 -1.29 -16.28
C PHE A 102 2.33 -2.04 -16.70
N ALA A 103 3.12 -2.56 -15.74
CA ALA A 103 4.37 -3.27 -16.01
C ALA A 103 4.21 -4.38 -17.08
N GLY A 104 5.07 -4.38 -18.10
CA GLY A 104 5.01 -5.30 -19.23
C GLY A 104 3.95 -4.96 -20.30
N ARG A 105 3.20 -3.86 -20.14
CA ARG A 105 2.16 -3.41 -21.09
C ARG A 105 2.33 -1.96 -21.54
N ASP A 106 3.11 -1.18 -20.80
CA ASP A 106 3.37 0.22 -21.11
C ASP A 106 4.41 0.37 -22.24
N ARG A 107 4.13 1.25 -23.21
CA ARG A 107 5.05 1.55 -24.33
C ARG A 107 6.31 2.30 -23.89
N GLY A 108 6.26 2.98 -22.74
CA GLY A 108 7.37 3.73 -22.19
C GLY A 108 8.31 2.89 -21.31
N ALA A 109 8.03 1.60 -21.12
CA ALA A 109 8.83 0.74 -20.26
C ALA A 109 10.19 0.44 -20.90
N LEU A 110 11.27 0.64 -20.15
CA LEU A 110 12.64 0.39 -20.56
C LEU A 110 13.15 -0.98 -20.09
N VAL A 111 12.53 -1.56 -19.06
CA VAL A 111 12.86 -2.89 -18.54
C VAL A 111 11.58 -3.68 -18.28
N ASP A 112 11.66 -5.00 -18.34
CA ASP A 112 10.54 -5.88 -18.02
C ASP A 112 10.36 -6.01 -16.50
N ALA A 113 9.66 -5.05 -15.90
CA ALA A 113 9.38 -5.06 -14.47
C ALA A 113 8.51 -6.26 -14.04
N ALA A 114 7.62 -6.76 -14.90
CA ALA A 114 6.79 -7.91 -14.55
C ALA A 114 7.66 -9.16 -14.36
N ARG A 115 8.60 -9.40 -15.29
CA ARG A 115 9.56 -10.50 -15.18
C ARG A 115 10.52 -10.35 -14.00
N ILE A 116 11.01 -9.14 -13.73
CA ILE A 116 11.86 -8.87 -12.56
C ILE A 116 11.12 -9.22 -11.26
N VAL A 117 9.85 -8.79 -11.12
CA VAL A 117 9.03 -9.08 -9.93
C VAL A 117 8.86 -10.58 -9.73
N GLU A 118 8.55 -11.34 -10.80
CA GLU A 118 8.39 -12.79 -10.73
C GLU A 118 9.65 -13.50 -10.25
N ILE A 119 10.81 -13.16 -10.83
CA ILE A 119 12.08 -13.79 -10.44
C ILE A 119 12.45 -13.42 -9.01
N LEU A 120 12.34 -12.12 -8.67
CA LEU A 120 12.68 -11.63 -7.35
C LEU A 120 11.79 -12.26 -6.28
N ASP A 121 10.49 -12.41 -6.53
CA ASP A 121 9.57 -13.03 -5.59
C ASP A 121 9.90 -14.50 -5.35
N ALA A 122 10.07 -15.28 -6.42
CA ALA A 122 10.41 -16.69 -6.33
C ALA A 122 11.75 -16.90 -5.59
N ALA A 123 12.76 -16.09 -5.91
CA ALA A 123 14.06 -16.17 -5.28
C ALA A 123 14.08 -15.67 -3.83
N LEU A 124 13.24 -14.68 -3.48
CA LEU A 124 13.02 -14.28 -2.09
C LEU A 124 12.45 -15.44 -1.28
N CYS A 125 11.38 -16.07 -1.76
CA CYS A 125 10.75 -17.19 -1.05
C CYS A 125 11.64 -18.44 -0.97
N ALA A 126 12.56 -18.62 -1.91
CA ALA A 126 13.50 -19.74 -1.93
C ALA A 126 14.65 -19.58 -0.91
N ASP A 127 14.86 -18.38 -0.33
CA ASP A 127 15.95 -18.10 0.59
C ASP A 127 15.44 -18.00 2.04
N PRO A 128 15.67 -19.02 2.90
CA PRO A 128 15.21 -19.01 4.28
C PRO A 128 15.80 -17.87 5.13
N GLU A 129 16.97 -17.32 4.79
CA GLU A 129 17.53 -16.18 5.55
C GLU A 129 16.67 -14.93 5.36
N LEU A 130 16.09 -14.76 4.17
CA LEU A 130 15.29 -13.58 3.82
C LEU A 130 13.90 -13.59 4.46
N ALA A 131 13.47 -14.70 5.05
CA ALA A 131 12.30 -14.76 5.94
C ALA A 131 12.48 -13.85 7.19
N ALA A 132 13.72 -13.58 7.60
CA ALA A 132 14.03 -12.69 8.72
C ALA A 132 13.93 -11.20 8.38
N LEU A 133 13.61 -10.84 7.12
CA LEU A 133 13.37 -9.45 6.75
C LEU A 133 12.21 -8.88 7.57
N PRO A 134 12.36 -7.69 8.17
CA PRO A 134 11.26 -7.01 8.82
C PRO A 134 10.11 -6.81 7.83
N GLY A 135 8.88 -6.99 8.29
CA GLY A 135 7.67 -6.67 7.54
C GLY A 135 7.47 -5.17 7.31
N ARG A 136 8.53 -4.36 7.42
CA ARG A 136 8.60 -2.96 7.03
C ARG A 136 9.58 -2.70 5.90
N PHE A 137 10.54 -3.59 5.66
CA PHE A 137 11.53 -3.49 4.59
C PHE A 137 10.84 -3.48 3.22
N GLN A 138 11.14 -2.57 2.29
CA GLN A 138 10.34 -2.39 1.07
C GLN A 138 11.14 -2.55 -0.21
N PHE A 139 10.59 -3.32 -1.15
CA PHE A 139 11.10 -3.45 -2.51
C PHE A 139 10.26 -2.63 -3.50
N ALA A 140 10.90 -2.09 -4.53
CA ALA A 140 10.22 -1.54 -5.71
C ALA A 140 10.95 -1.90 -7.02
N VAL A 141 10.18 -2.01 -8.09
CA VAL A 141 10.66 -2.14 -9.47
C VAL A 141 9.98 -1.06 -10.30
N ASP A 142 10.77 -0.16 -10.85
CA ASP A 142 10.33 0.98 -11.64
C ASP A 142 10.85 0.81 -13.07
N ASP A 143 9.95 0.55 -14.01
CA ASP A 143 10.27 0.23 -15.41
C ASP A 143 10.62 1.45 -16.27
N GLY A 144 10.54 2.67 -15.71
CA GLY A 144 10.78 3.90 -16.44
C GLY A 144 9.51 4.51 -17.07
N ALA A 145 8.40 3.79 -17.15
CA ALA A 145 7.17 4.31 -17.73
C ALA A 145 6.36 5.14 -16.72
N LEU A 146 6.08 4.54 -15.56
CA LEU A 146 5.37 5.19 -14.47
C LEU A 146 6.18 5.10 -13.19
N ARG A 147 6.45 6.26 -12.59
CA ARG A 147 7.28 6.32 -11.40
C ARG A 147 6.56 5.77 -10.17
N VAL A 148 7.11 4.68 -9.64
CA VAL A 148 6.64 4.03 -8.39
C VAL A 148 7.72 3.99 -7.30
N ALA A 149 9.00 4.01 -7.69
CA ALA A 149 10.10 4.05 -6.74
C ALA A 149 10.17 5.42 -6.03
N SER A 150 10.60 5.40 -4.78
CA SER A 150 10.73 6.61 -3.93
C SER A 150 11.74 6.37 -2.82
N ARG A 151 12.14 7.42 -2.10
CA ARG A 151 13.04 7.34 -0.93
C ARG A 151 12.50 6.49 0.24
N ARG A 152 11.23 6.08 0.19
CA ARG A 152 10.64 5.16 1.19
C ARG A 152 10.99 3.70 0.94
N HIS A 153 11.41 3.35 -0.28
CA HIS A 153 11.80 1.99 -0.61
C HIS A 153 13.23 1.74 -0.16
N ASP A 154 13.42 0.61 0.53
CA ASP A 154 14.71 0.20 1.05
C ASP A 154 15.63 -0.26 -0.09
N VAL A 155 15.06 -1.03 -1.02
CA VAL A 155 15.70 -1.49 -2.24
C VAL A 155 14.77 -1.20 -3.42
N ALA A 156 15.27 -0.50 -4.43
CA ALA A 156 14.53 -0.25 -5.65
C ALA A 156 15.39 -0.55 -6.88
N LEU A 157 14.79 -1.19 -7.89
CA LEU A 157 15.36 -1.38 -9.21
C LEU A 157 14.71 -0.36 -10.13
N VAL A 158 15.48 0.61 -10.62
CA VAL A 158 14.97 1.72 -11.41
C VAL A 158 15.56 1.66 -12.81
N ALA A 159 14.73 1.67 -13.84
CA ALA A 159 15.19 1.72 -15.21
C ALA A 159 16.16 2.90 -15.45
N ALA A 160 17.34 2.59 -15.99
CA ALA A 160 18.38 3.56 -16.31
C ALA A 160 18.55 3.73 -17.82
N ALA A 161 18.38 2.62 -18.57
CA ALA A 161 18.37 2.57 -20.03
C ALA A 161 17.57 1.34 -20.46
N GLU A 162 17.35 1.18 -21.76
CA GLU A 162 16.73 -0.03 -22.31
C GLU A 162 17.48 -1.29 -21.85
N GLY A 163 16.74 -2.25 -21.30
CA GLY A 163 17.28 -3.50 -20.74
C GLY A 163 18.16 -3.35 -19.49
N THR A 164 18.31 -2.13 -18.95
CA THR A 164 19.24 -1.85 -17.84
C THR A 164 18.54 -1.22 -16.64
N ALA A 165 18.59 -1.91 -15.50
CA ALA A 165 18.11 -1.40 -14.22
C ALA A 165 19.27 -0.94 -13.33
N ALA A 166 19.10 0.17 -12.63
CA ALA A 166 19.96 0.68 -11.58
C ALA A 166 19.45 0.22 -10.21
N LEU A 167 20.37 -0.22 -9.35
CA LEU A 167 20.06 -0.47 -7.94
C LEU A 167 20.06 0.86 -7.16
N HIS A 168 18.93 1.18 -6.55
CA HIS A 168 18.78 2.27 -5.61
C HIS A 168 18.55 1.72 -4.20
N VAL A 169 19.16 2.35 -3.20
CA VAL A 169 19.00 1.99 -1.78
C VAL A 169 18.57 3.21 -0.98
N ALA A 170 17.45 3.12 -0.27
CA ALA A 170 16.79 4.27 0.38
C ALA A 170 16.59 5.48 -0.58
N GLY A 171 16.36 5.20 -1.87
CA GLY A 171 16.20 6.20 -2.93
C GLY A 171 17.48 6.79 -3.52
N THR A 172 18.66 6.36 -3.08
CA THR A 172 19.95 6.81 -3.62
C THR A 172 20.47 5.80 -4.63
N ASP A 173 20.82 6.25 -5.85
CA ASP A 173 21.48 5.41 -6.85
C ASP A 173 22.83 4.92 -6.32
N THR A 174 23.03 3.61 -6.33
CA THR A 174 24.27 2.98 -5.85
C THR A 174 25.37 2.99 -6.90
N GLY A 175 25.07 3.29 -8.16
CA GLY A 175 25.95 3.11 -9.31
C GLY A 175 26.04 1.67 -9.85
N LEU A 176 25.39 0.70 -9.18
CA LEU A 176 25.32 -0.68 -9.66
C LEU A 176 24.23 -0.82 -10.74
N ARG A 177 24.51 -1.64 -11.76
CA ARG A 177 23.66 -1.85 -12.93
C ARG A 177 23.45 -3.33 -13.17
N ALA A 178 22.23 -3.68 -13.57
CA ALA A 178 21.84 -5.00 -14.01
C ALA A 178 21.30 -4.92 -15.44
N HIS A 179 21.76 -5.84 -16.30
CA HIS A 179 21.43 -5.85 -17.74
C HIS A 179 20.51 -7.02 -18.12
N SER A 180 19.78 -7.59 -17.15
CA SER A 180 18.72 -8.57 -17.39
C SER A 180 17.78 -8.65 -16.18
N PRO A 181 16.62 -9.31 -16.30
CA PRO A 181 15.73 -9.53 -15.17
C PRO A 181 16.33 -10.34 -14.02
N GLU A 182 17.01 -11.45 -14.32
CA GLU A 182 17.65 -12.34 -13.32
C GLU A 182 18.70 -11.58 -12.52
N ALA A 183 19.54 -10.91 -13.28
CA ALA A 183 20.49 -9.92 -12.87
C ALA A 183 19.96 -8.85 -11.91
N SER A 184 18.77 -8.33 -12.20
CA SER A 184 18.14 -7.29 -11.38
C SER A 184 17.68 -7.89 -10.06
N ALA A 185 17.09 -9.09 -10.10
CA ALA A 185 16.70 -9.82 -8.90
C ALA A 185 17.91 -10.16 -8.00
N ASP A 186 19.01 -10.64 -8.58
CA ASP A 186 20.25 -10.94 -7.85
C ASP A 186 20.78 -9.73 -7.07
N LEU A 187 20.81 -8.54 -7.68
CA LEU A 187 21.21 -7.30 -7.01
C LEU A 187 20.28 -6.95 -5.84
N ALA A 188 18.97 -7.10 -6.02
CA ALA A 188 18.01 -6.81 -4.96
C ALA A 188 18.13 -7.79 -3.78
N LEU A 189 18.37 -9.07 -4.06
CA LEU A 189 18.61 -10.10 -3.05
C LEU A 189 19.93 -9.86 -2.30
N ALA A 190 21.01 -9.53 -3.02
CA ALA A 190 22.28 -9.17 -2.41
C ALA A 190 22.14 -7.97 -1.45
N ALA A 191 21.37 -6.95 -1.85
CA ALA A 191 21.05 -5.81 -0.99
C ALA A 191 20.24 -6.21 0.25
N ALA A 192 19.26 -7.12 0.11
CA ALA A 192 18.46 -7.62 1.23
C ALA A 192 19.30 -8.44 2.23
N ARG A 193 20.18 -9.34 1.75
CA ARG A 193 21.11 -10.08 2.61
C ARG A 193 22.10 -9.16 3.29
N ALA A 194 22.66 -8.18 2.56
CA ALA A 194 23.54 -7.17 3.14
C ALA A 194 22.83 -6.36 4.24
N PHE A 195 21.55 -6.01 4.06
CA PHE A 195 20.75 -5.38 5.10
C PHE A 195 20.65 -6.25 6.35
N LEU A 196 20.34 -7.55 6.23
CA LEU A 196 20.25 -8.45 7.37
C LEU A 196 21.59 -8.60 8.12
N ARG A 197 22.71 -8.65 7.41
CA ARG A 197 24.05 -8.65 8.02
C ARG A 197 24.34 -7.36 8.76
N LEU A 198 24.09 -6.20 8.13
CA LEU A 198 24.42 -4.88 8.67
C LEU A 198 23.50 -4.43 9.78
N ARG A 199 22.21 -4.83 9.77
CA ARG A 199 21.29 -4.48 10.85
C ARG A 199 21.73 -5.12 12.16
N GLY A 200 22.27 -6.34 12.15
CA GLY A 200 22.67 -7.06 13.35
C GLY A 200 21.66 -6.90 14.50
N PRO A 201 22.10 -6.55 15.73
CA PRO A 201 21.22 -6.31 16.87
C PRO A 201 20.60 -4.89 16.91
N SER A 202 20.81 -4.03 15.91
CA SER A 202 20.35 -2.63 15.95
C SER A 202 18.83 -2.46 16.00
N GLY A 203 18.06 -3.49 15.65
CA GLY A 203 16.60 -3.39 15.52
C GLY A 203 16.14 -2.53 14.32
N ALA A 204 17.04 -2.23 13.37
CA ALA A 204 16.67 -1.52 12.15
C ALA A 204 15.60 -2.29 11.36
N TRP A 205 14.57 -1.56 10.95
CA TRP A 205 13.49 -2.02 10.08
C TRP A 205 13.66 -1.54 8.64
N HIS A 206 14.45 -0.50 8.45
CA HIS A 206 14.74 0.12 7.15
C HIS A 206 16.23 0.40 6.97
N VAL A 207 16.68 0.48 5.72
CA VAL A 207 18.08 0.78 5.34
C VAL A 207 18.54 2.13 5.88
N ARG A 208 17.65 3.14 5.87
CA ARG A 208 17.91 4.48 6.43
C ARG A 208 18.16 4.49 7.94
N GLU A 209 17.82 3.42 8.65
CA GLU A 209 18.02 3.27 10.09
C GLU A 209 19.30 2.51 10.43
N LEU A 210 20.02 1.99 9.42
CA LEU A 210 21.30 1.32 9.63
C LEU A 210 22.33 2.28 10.23
N PRO A 211 23.20 1.82 11.15
CA PRO A 211 24.24 2.67 11.76
C PRO A 211 25.17 3.35 10.74
N GLY A 212 25.56 2.66 9.66
CA GLY A 212 26.34 3.25 8.55
C GLY A 212 25.51 3.74 7.37
N GLY A 213 24.18 3.74 7.52
CA GLY A 213 23.23 4.25 6.53
C GLY A 213 23.27 3.53 5.17
N PRO A 214 22.64 4.14 4.14
CA PRO A 214 22.50 3.53 2.82
C PRO A 214 23.85 3.33 2.08
N ALA A 215 24.83 4.20 2.31
CA ALA A 215 26.14 4.12 1.65
C ALA A 215 26.93 2.88 2.10
N GLN A 216 26.86 2.52 3.38
CA GLN A 216 27.47 1.28 3.88
C GLN A 216 26.85 0.05 3.23
N LEU A 217 25.53 0.04 3.05
CA LEU A 217 24.84 -1.06 2.38
C LEU A 217 25.25 -1.17 0.91
N ALA A 218 25.32 -0.05 0.18
CA ALA A 218 25.81 -0.03 -1.19
C ALA A 218 27.24 -0.59 -1.32
N CYS A 219 28.12 -0.23 -0.37
CA CYS A 219 29.47 -0.77 -0.30
C CYS A 219 29.47 -2.28 -0.02
N ALA A 220 28.65 -2.75 0.91
CA ALA A 220 28.53 -4.17 1.23
C ALA A 220 28.03 -5.01 0.06
N VAL A 221 27.13 -4.48 -0.78
CA VAL A 221 26.68 -5.17 -2.02
C VAL A 221 27.82 -5.23 -3.05
N ARG A 222 28.59 -4.14 -3.21
CA ARG A 222 29.75 -4.10 -4.13
C ARG A 222 30.84 -5.10 -3.76
N LEU A 223 31.04 -5.33 -2.47
CA LEU A 223 32.05 -6.23 -1.93
C LEU A 223 31.56 -7.67 -1.77
N ASP A 224 30.29 -7.95 -2.09
CA ASP A 224 29.74 -9.30 -1.99
C ASP A 224 30.43 -10.22 -3.03
N PRO A 225 31.10 -11.32 -2.61
CA PRO A 225 31.80 -12.21 -3.54
C PRO A 225 30.88 -12.81 -4.61
N ALA A 226 29.61 -13.07 -4.28
CA ALA A 226 28.62 -13.54 -5.25
C ALA A 226 28.34 -12.48 -6.33
N MET A 227 28.45 -11.20 -5.97
CA MET A 227 28.34 -10.08 -6.91
C MET A 227 29.65 -9.76 -7.63
N ALA A 228 30.81 -10.12 -7.07
CA ALA A 228 32.11 -9.85 -7.69
C ALA A 228 32.24 -10.51 -9.08
N ALA A 229 31.84 -11.78 -9.21
CA ALA A 229 31.80 -12.49 -10.50
C ALA A 229 30.77 -11.88 -11.46
N TYR A 230 29.65 -11.41 -10.93
CA TYR A 230 28.56 -10.83 -11.69
C TYR A 230 28.92 -9.44 -12.28
N LEU A 231 29.53 -8.57 -11.47
CA LEU A 231 29.95 -7.22 -11.87
C LEU A 231 31.16 -7.23 -12.82
N THR A 232 32.05 -8.22 -12.67
CA THR A 232 33.24 -8.38 -13.53
C THR A 232 32.93 -9.18 -14.81
N GLY A 233 32.07 -10.20 -14.74
CA GLY A 233 31.83 -11.15 -15.83
C GLY A 233 30.81 -10.70 -16.89
N ARG A 234 29.88 -9.79 -16.57
CA ARG A 234 28.90 -9.25 -17.55
C ARG A 234 29.28 -7.90 -18.15
N SER A 235 30.31 -7.24 -17.65
CA SER A 235 30.92 -6.04 -18.27
C SER A 235 31.72 -6.35 -19.53
N ALA A 236 31.95 -7.62 -19.88
CA ALA A 236 32.72 -8.03 -21.05
C ALA A 236 31.98 -7.91 -22.40
N GLY A 237 30.76 -7.35 -22.41
CA GLY A 237 29.91 -7.22 -23.61
C GLY A 237 29.81 -5.81 -24.23
N GLN A 238 30.43 -4.78 -23.65
CA GLN A 238 30.43 -3.43 -24.21
C GLN A 238 31.85 -2.84 -24.19
N PRO A 239 32.37 -2.33 -25.33
CA PRO A 239 33.68 -1.72 -25.36
C PRO A 239 33.67 -0.46 -24.50
N ALA A 240 34.64 -0.35 -23.60
CA ALA A 240 34.98 0.91 -22.95
C ALA A 240 35.24 1.98 -24.03
N PRO A 241 34.78 3.23 -23.86
CA PRO A 241 35.20 4.31 -24.74
C PRO A 241 36.72 4.47 -24.58
N THR A 242 37.48 4.01 -25.57
CA THR A 242 38.93 4.20 -25.65
C THR A 242 39.21 5.65 -25.98
N GLY A 243 39.24 6.50 -24.95
CA GLY A 243 39.81 7.83 -25.00
C GLY A 243 41.06 7.86 -24.13
N THR A 244 42.23 7.62 -24.72
CA THR A 244 43.52 7.90 -24.09
C THR A 244 43.72 9.42 -24.04
N GLY A 245 43.28 10.04 -22.95
CA GLY A 245 43.56 11.43 -22.61
C GLY A 245 44.13 11.49 -21.20
N SER A 246 45.33 12.06 -21.06
CA SER A 246 46.04 12.18 -19.78
C SER A 246 45.20 12.85 -18.70
N ALA A 247 45.29 12.34 -17.48
CA ALA A 247 44.66 12.89 -16.28
C ALA A 247 45.03 14.38 -16.07
N GLY A 248 44.14 15.26 -16.51
CA GLY A 248 44.03 16.64 -16.03
C GLY A 248 42.95 16.72 -14.94
N PRO A 249 42.96 17.78 -14.12
CA PRO A 249 41.99 17.94 -13.05
C PRO A 249 40.57 17.97 -13.63
N VAL A 250 39.72 17.08 -13.12
CA VAL A 250 38.31 16.95 -13.52
C VAL A 250 37.55 18.24 -13.21
N ASP A 251 37.13 18.92 -14.27
CA ASP A 251 36.18 20.02 -14.21
C ASP A 251 34.78 19.42 -13.90
N PRO A 252 34.14 19.78 -12.76
CA PRO A 252 32.88 19.18 -12.32
C PRO A 252 31.67 19.56 -13.20
N SER A 253 31.87 20.29 -14.30
CA SER A 253 30.80 20.74 -15.20
C SER A 253 30.53 19.82 -16.41
N ALA A 254 31.29 18.73 -16.60
CA ALA A 254 31.14 17.82 -17.75
C ALA A 254 30.44 16.49 -17.40
N SER A 255 29.22 16.54 -16.87
CA SER A 255 28.29 15.41 -16.78
C SER A 255 27.34 15.43 -18.00
N GLY A 256 27.79 14.88 -19.13
CA GLY A 256 27.05 14.93 -20.40
C GLY A 256 26.79 13.56 -21.01
N ALA A 257 25.76 12.86 -20.53
CA ALA A 257 24.86 12.01 -21.31
C ALA A 257 23.79 11.38 -20.39
N ALA A 258 23.03 12.22 -19.68
CA ALA A 258 21.73 11.80 -19.20
C ALA A 258 20.84 11.60 -20.44
N ALA A 259 20.39 10.37 -20.68
CA ALA A 259 19.27 10.13 -21.58
C ALA A 259 18.18 11.16 -21.26
N SER A 260 17.77 11.92 -22.28
CA SER A 260 16.85 13.05 -22.19
C SER A 260 15.75 12.77 -21.16
N ALA A 261 15.80 13.49 -20.03
CA ALA A 261 14.86 13.36 -18.93
C ALA A 261 13.49 13.91 -19.37
N LYS A 262 12.77 13.15 -20.20
CA LYS A 262 11.33 13.32 -20.31
C LYS A 262 10.77 13.18 -18.90
N THR A 263 10.09 14.21 -18.41
CA THR A 263 9.45 14.18 -17.09
C THR A 263 8.50 12.99 -17.03
N ARG A 264 8.89 11.95 -16.29
CA ARG A 264 8.09 10.73 -16.17
C ARG A 264 6.78 11.04 -15.45
N PRO A 265 5.63 10.54 -15.92
CA PRO A 265 4.37 10.75 -15.24
C PRO A 265 4.45 10.24 -13.78
N THR A 266 3.71 10.93 -12.92
CA THR A 266 3.52 10.57 -11.51
C THR A 266 2.07 10.60 -11.16
N GLY A 267 1.66 9.64 -10.33
CA GLY A 267 0.32 9.63 -9.76
C GLY A 267 -0.64 8.71 -10.52
N PRO A 268 -1.92 8.81 -10.19
CA PRO A 268 -2.95 7.91 -10.70
C PRO A 268 -3.22 8.14 -12.19
N VAL A 269 -3.24 7.05 -12.96
CA VAL A 269 -3.80 7.02 -14.32
C VAL A 269 -5.12 6.28 -14.21
N VAL A 270 -6.25 6.87 -14.64
CA VAL A 270 -7.62 6.34 -14.45
C VAL A 270 -8.38 6.39 -15.77
N GLY A 271 -9.24 5.40 -16.00
CA GLY A 271 -10.03 5.24 -17.22
C GLY A 271 -9.46 4.17 -18.15
N ILE A 272 -9.71 4.33 -19.44
CA ILE A 272 -9.18 3.46 -20.51
C ILE A 272 -7.77 3.91 -20.85
N VAL A 273 -6.80 3.00 -20.70
CA VAL A 273 -5.37 3.27 -20.94
C VAL A 273 -4.88 2.41 -22.11
N PRO A 274 -4.29 2.97 -23.17
CA PRO A 274 -3.76 2.19 -24.28
C PRO A 274 -2.53 1.38 -23.87
N GLN A 275 -2.48 0.14 -24.33
CA GLN A 275 -1.35 -0.76 -24.16
C GLN A 275 -0.47 -0.81 -25.42
N ALA A 276 0.74 -1.35 -25.27
CA ALA A 276 1.70 -1.47 -26.35
C ALA A 276 1.17 -2.24 -27.56
N ASP A 277 0.47 -3.33 -27.31
CA ASP A 277 -0.09 -4.29 -28.26
C ASP A 277 -1.42 -3.84 -28.92
N GLY A 278 -1.89 -2.63 -28.63
CA GLY A 278 -3.15 -2.10 -29.16
C GLY A 278 -4.39 -2.49 -28.34
N ARG A 279 -4.24 -3.28 -27.27
CA ARG A 279 -5.31 -3.52 -26.29
C ARG A 279 -5.43 -2.34 -25.32
N ALA A 280 -6.41 -2.43 -24.43
CA ALA A 280 -6.66 -1.47 -23.36
C ALA A 280 -6.44 -2.07 -21.97
N ALA A 281 -6.02 -1.23 -21.04
CA ALA A 281 -6.13 -1.48 -19.62
C ALA A 281 -7.23 -0.59 -19.02
N LEU A 282 -8.09 -1.16 -18.18
CA LEU A 282 -9.12 -0.43 -17.44
C LEU A 282 -8.57 -0.11 -16.04
N SER A 283 -8.26 1.15 -15.78
CA SER A 283 -7.76 1.59 -14.47
C SER A 283 -8.87 2.28 -13.68
N VAL A 284 -9.24 1.70 -12.54
CA VAL A 284 -10.33 2.17 -11.71
C VAL A 284 -9.89 2.37 -10.27
N VAL A 285 -10.57 3.26 -9.55
CA VAL A 285 -10.23 3.63 -8.17
C VAL A 285 -11.30 3.11 -7.23
N ALA A 286 -10.85 2.50 -6.12
CA ALA A 286 -11.73 2.10 -5.04
C ALA A 286 -11.97 3.32 -4.11
N PRO A 287 -13.22 3.75 -3.89
CA PRO A 287 -13.51 4.80 -2.91
C PRO A 287 -12.86 4.52 -1.55
N LEU A 288 -12.02 5.45 -1.08
CA LEU A 288 -11.20 5.32 0.14
C LEU A 288 -10.30 4.07 0.20
N GLY A 289 -10.04 3.45 -0.95
CA GLY A 289 -9.29 2.20 -1.07
C GLY A 289 -10.02 0.96 -0.60
N ARG A 290 -11.35 0.98 -0.49
CA ARG A 290 -12.14 -0.19 -0.07
C ARG A 290 -12.87 -0.78 -1.26
N VAL A 291 -12.65 -2.07 -1.51
CA VAL A 291 -13.35 -2.82 -2.56
C VAL A 291 -14.27 -3.83 -1.90
N THR A 292 -15.56 -3.73 -2.15
CA THR A 292 -16.55 -4.71 -1.69
C THR A 292 -16.38 -6.03 -2.44
N ALA A 293 -16.85 -7.14 -1.86
CA ALA A 293 -16.85 -8.43 -2.55
C ALA A 293 -17.59 -8.38 -3.90
N ARG A 294 -18.70 -7.64 -4.00
CA ARG A 294 -19.42 -7.40 -5.26
C ARG A 294 -18.52 -6.71 -6.31
N GLN A 295 -17.75 -5.71 -5.91
CA GLN A 295 -16.82 -5.01 -6.81
C GLN A 295 -15.65 -5.90 -7.23
N LEU A 296 -15.11 -6.72 -6.32
CA LEU A 296 -14.08 -7.71 -6.66
C LEU A 296 -14.58 -8.72 -7.69
N ARG A 297 -15.81 -9.23 -7.53
CA ARG A 297 -16.45 -10.10 -8.52
C ARG A 297 -16.65 -9.40 -9.86
N ALA A 298 -17.09 -8.13 -9.86
CA ALA A 298 -17.23 -7.36 -11.08
C ALA A 298 -15.88 -7.22 -11.82
N LEU A 299 -14.80 -6.93 -11.10
CA LEU A 299 -13.44 -6.88 -11.64
C LEU A 299 -12.99 -8.24 -12.21
N ALA A 300 -13.23 -9.34 -11.48
CA ALA A 300 -12.90 -10.70 -11.94
C ALA A 300 -13.69 -11.09 -13.20
N ASN A 301 -14.96 -10.68 -13.31
CA ASN A 301 -15.81 -10.97 -14.45
C ASN A 301 -15.36 -10.27 -15.75
N VAL A 302 -14.66 -9.13 -15.66
CA VAL A 302 -14.05 -8.48 -16.85
C VAL A 302 -12.96 -9.37 -17.46
N VAL A 303 -12.22 -10.11 -16.63
CA VAL A 303 -11.18 -11.04 -17.08
C VAL A 303 -11.79 -12.36 -17.54
N GLY A 304 -12.80 -12.84 -16.80
CA GLY A 304 -13.49 -14.11 -17.05
C GLY A 304 -12.90 -15.27 -16.23
N PRO A 305 -13.72 -16.24 -15.79
CA PRO A 305 -13.31 -17.28 -14.85
C PRO A 305 -12.38 -18.35 -15.45
N ALA A 306 -12.32 -18.46 -16.78
CA ALA A 306 -11.46 -19.42 -17.48
C ALA A 306 -10.04 -18.89 -17.70
N ASP A 307 -9.81 -17.59 -17.50
CA ASP A 307 -8.51 -16.95 -17.67
C ASP A 307 -7.75 -17.03 -16.33
N ASP A 308 -6.67 -17.82 -16.33
CA ASP A 308 -5.78 -18.04 -15.20
C ASP A 308 -4.62 -17.03 -15.15
N THR A 309 -4.59 -16.07 -16.07
CA THR A 309 -3.54 -15.06 -16.13
C THR A 309 -3.79 -13.94 -15.12
N ALA A 310 -2.70 -13.41 -14.56
CA ALA A 310 -2.76 -12.39 -13.51
C ALA A 310 -2.96 -10.96 -14.08
N ARG A 311 -4.13 -10.74 -14.71
CA ARG A 311 -4.53 -9.50 -15.39
C ARG A 311 -5.08 -8.42 -14.46
N LEU A 312 -5.46 -8.77 -13.22
CA LEU A 312 -5.86 -7.80 -12.21
C LEU A 312 -4.63 -7.31 -11.45
N ARG A 313 -4.52 -6.00 -11.28
CA ARG A 313 -3.34 -5.37 -10.65
C ARG A 313 -3.74 -4.29 -9.68
N ILE A 314 -3.44 -4.47 -8.41
CA ILE A 314 -3.64 -3.46 -7.38
C ILE A 314 -2.64 -2.33 -7.59
N ALA A 315 -3.13 -1.11 -7.73
CA ALA A 315 -2.32 0.07 -7.95
C ALA A 315 -1.95 0.78 -6.64
N PRO A 316 -0.79 1.49 -6.56
CA PRO A 316 -0.35 2.20 -5.35
C PRO A 316 -1.23 3.40 -4.96
N TRP A 317 -2.15 3.82 -5.83
CA TRP A 317 -3.19 4.81 -5.52
C TRP A 317 -4.50 4.19 -5.02
N ARG A 318 -4.48 2.91 -4.59
CA ARG A 318 -5.64 2.15 -4.08
C ARG A 318 -6.75 1.99 -5.13
N GLY A 319 -6.31 1.70 -6.34
CA GLY A 319 -7.16 1.29 -7.46
C GLY A 319 -6.85 -0.13 -7.91
N VAL A 320 -7.58 -0.59 -8.91
CA VAL A 320 -7.34 -1.85 -9.61
C VAL A 320 -7.23 -1.55 -11.10
N VAL A 321 -6.23 -2.14 -11.75
CA VAL A 321 -6.08 -2.13 -13.20
C VAL A 321 -6.42 -3.51 -13.74
N VAL A 322 -7.29 -3.58 -14.73
CA VAL A 322 -7.57 -4.78 -15.51
C VAL A 322 -6.87 -4.67 -16.85
N THR A 323 -5.86 -5.50 -17.13
CA THR A 323 -5.08 -5.42 -18.37
C THR A 323 -5.72 -6.24 -19.50
N ASP A 324 -5.32 -5.95 -20.74
CA ASP A 324 -5.46 -6.81 -21.92
C ASP A 324 -6.90 -6.94 -22.42
N VAL A 325 -7.70 -5.92 -22.15
CA VAL A 325 -9.08 -5.79 -22.59
C VAL A 325 -9.08 -5.39 -24.07
N PRO A 326 -9.91 -6.02 -24.92
CA PRO A 326 -10.10 -5.57 -26.29
C PRO A 326 -10.51 -4.09 -26.30
N TRP A 327 -9.86 -3.27 -27.15
CA TRP A 327 -10.07 -1.82 -27.17
C TRP A 327 -11.54 -1.45 -27.37
N ASP A 328 -12.22 -2.19 -28.24
CA ASP A 328 -13.59 -2.03 -28.69
C ASP A 328 -14.60 -2.29 -27.56
N GLU A 329 -14.27 -3.19 -26.64
CA GLU A 329 -15.11 -3.58 -25.50
C GLU A 329 -14.85 -2.71 -24.27
N ALA A 330 -13.71 -2.02 -24.22
CA ALA A 330 -13.24 -1.27 -23.07
C ALA A 330 -14.27 -0.23 -22.53
N PRO A 331 -14.99 0.54 -23.37
CA PRO A 331 -16.01 1.47 -22.87
C PRO A 331 -17.15 0.79 -22.11
N ALA A 332 -17.74 -0.26 -22.68
CA ALA A 332 -18.87 -0.96 -22.07
C ALA A 332 -18.47 -1.68 -20.76
N LEU A 333 -17.27 -2.25 -20.72
CA LEU A 333 -16.73 -2.87 -19.52
C LEU A 333 -16.43 -1.84 -18.42
N LEU A 334 -15.89 -0.67 -18.80
CA LEU A 334 -15.66 0.43 -17.86
C LEU A 334 -16.98 0.95 -17.26
N ASP A 335 -18.03 1.08 -18.08
CA ASP A 335 -19.37 1.46 -17.60
C ASP A 335 -19.94 0.43 -16.61
N GLY A 336 -19.72 -0.86 -16.85
CA GLY A 336 -20.07 -1.92 -15.89
C GLY A 336 -19.35 -1.78 -14.55
N LEU A 337 -18.07 -1.42 -14.57
CA LEU A 337 -17.30 -1.15 -13.33
C LEU A 337 -17.77 0.14 -12.63
N ALA A 338 -18.18 1.16 -13.39
CA ALA A 338 -18.78 2.38 -12.86
C ALA A 338 -20.13 2.08 -12.17
N ALA A 339 -20.99 1.28 -12.79
CA ALA A 339 -22.23 0.78 -12.20
C ALA A 339 -21.97 -0.10 -10.96
N ALA A 340 -20.80 -0.74 -10.88
CA ALA A 340 -20.34 -1.42 -9.68
C ALA A 340 -19.92 -0.45 -8.55
N GLY A 341 -19.92 0.86 -8.78
CA GLY A 341 -19.55 1.89 -7.80
C GLY A 341 -18.05 2.13 -7.70
N LEU A 342 -17.26 1.69 -8.69
CA LEU A 342 -15.85 2.04 -8.80
C LEU A 342 -15.72 3.39 -9.52
N ALA A 343 -14.72 4.17 -9.13
CA ALA A 343 -14.45 5.44 -9.78
C ALA A 343 -13.62 5.22 -11.05
N VAL A 344 -14.18 5.62 -12.19
CA VAL A 344 -13.61 5.36 -13.53
C VAL A 344 -13.12 6.62 -14.25
N SER A 345 -13.36 7.80 -13.68
CA SER A 345 -12.99 9.09 -14.27
C SER A 345 -11.75 9.68 -13.59
N PRO A 346 -10.82 10.30 -14.36
CA PRO A 346 -9.68 11.04 -13.81
C PRO A 346 -10.11 12.25 -12.96
N ASP A 347 -11.32 12.77 -13.14
CA ASP A 347 -11.82 13.91 -12.37
C ASP A 347 -12.44 13.51 -11.03
N SER A 348 -12.52 12.19 -10.76
CA SER A 348 -13.20 11.65 -9.59
C SER A 348 -12.70 12.26 -8.28
N PRO A 349 -13.61 12.64 -7.36
CA PRO A 349 -13.22 13.14 -6.04
C PRO A 349 -12.39 12.11 -5.24
N TRP A 350 -12.55 10.82 -5.52
CA TRP A 350 -11.83 9.74 -4.84
C TRP A 350 -10.32 9.71 -5.15
N LEU A 351 -9.86 10.43 -6.18
CA LEU A 351 -8.43 10.65 -6.42
C LEU A 351 -7.82 11.71 -5.50
N ARG A 352 -8.65 12.61 -4.98
CA ARG A 352 -8.24 13.74 -4.13
C ARG A 352 -8.48 13.48 -2.65
N VAL A 353 -9.14 12.38 -2.30
CA VAL A 353 -9.55 12.12 -0.91
C VAL A 353 -9.08 10.76 -0.47
N THR A 354 -8.44 10.74 0.70
CA THR A 354 -7.87 9.53 1.27
C THR A 354 -8.10 9.50 2.76
N ALA A 355 -8.24 8.32 3.36
CA ALA A 355 -8.42 8.20 4.80
C ALA A 355 -7.67 7.01 5.37
N CYS A 356 -7.33 7.06 6.66
CA CYS A 356 -6.94 5.87 7.43
C CYS A 356 -8.20 5.08 7.85
N SER A 357 -8.02 3.97 8.59
CA SER A 357 -9.13 3.06 8.92
C SER A 357 -10.26 3.71 9.72
N GLY A 358 -9.93 4.56 10.70
CA GLY A 358 -10.93 5.24 11.52
C GLY A 358 -11.44 4.45 12.72
N LEU A 359 -12.35 5.09 13.46
CA LEU A 359 -13.04 4.53 14.62
C LEU A 359 -13.88 3.31 14.21
N GLY A 360 -14.02 2.33 15.11
CA GLY A 360 -14.68 1.06 14.84
C GLY A 360 -13.80 0.03 14.13
N GLU A 361 -12.65 0.43 13.56
CA GLU A 361 -11.71 -0.50 12.91
C GLU A 361 -10.28 -0.39 13.46
N CYS A 362 -9.87 0.80 13.90
CA CYS A 362 -8.56 1.03 14.47
C CYS A 362 -8.67 1.44 15.93
N ARG A 363 -8.04 0.66 16.81
CA ARG A 363 -7.96 0.97 18.24
C ARG A 363 -7.43 2.39 18.48
N ARG A 364 -6.53 2.94 17.68
CA ARG A 364 -5.98 4.29 17.94
C ARG A 364 -6.84 5.44 17.41
N ALA A 365 -7.94 5.16 16.72
CA ALA A 365 -8.74 6.19 16.09
C ALA A 365 -9.59 6.95 17.11
N ARG A 366 -9.68 8.27 16.93
CA ARG A 366 -10.49 9.17 17.76
C ARG A 366 -11.84 9.52 17.11
N THR A 367 -12.03 9.19 15.83
CA THR A 367 -13.20 9.62 15.05
C THR A 367 -13.45 8.67 13.88
N ASP A 368 -14.71 8.55 13.44
CA ASP A 368 -15.06 7.94 12.15
C ASP A 368 -14.61 8.85 11.00
N ILE A 369 -13.30 8.78 10.74
CA ILE A 369 -12.63 9.59 9.75
C ILE A 369 -13.04 9.25 8.32
N ARG A 370 -13.55 8.03 8.09
CA ARG A 370 -13.99 7.60 6.77
C ARG A 370 -15.35 8.20 6.43
N LEU A 371 -16.24 8.33 7.40
CA LEU A 371 -17.49 9.08 7.22
C LEU A 371 -17.21 10.54 6.85
N VAL A 372 -16.29 11.19 7.58
CA VAL A 372 -15.84 12.57 7.27
C VAL A 372 -15.30 12.65 5.85
N ALA A 373 -14.39 11.75 5.48
CA ALA A 373 -13.79 11.72 4.14
C ALA A 373 -14.84 11.49 3.04
N ARG A 374 -15.84 10.61 3.26
CA ARG A 374 -16.93 10.38 2.30
C ARG A 374 -17.77 11.64 2.09
N LYS A 375 -18.18 12.32 3.17
CA LYS A 375 -18.93 13.58 3.07
C LYS A 375 -18.13 14.67 2.39
N PHE A 376 -16.82 14.75 2.65
CA PHE A 376 -15.94 15.69 1.95
C PHE A 376 -15.85 15.40 0.45
N ALA A 377 -15.69 14.13 0.07
CA ALA A 377 -15.69 13.73 -1.34
C ALA A 377 -17.03 14.05 -2.05
N ALA A 378 -18.17 13.93 -1.34
CA ALA A 378 -19.50 14.17 -1.90
C ALA A 378 -19.89 15.66 -1.96
N HIS A 379 -19.48 16.47 -0.97
CA HIS A 379 -20.00 17.84 -0.79
C HIS A 379 -18.92 18.91 -0.71
N GLY A 380 -17.77 18.60 -0.09
CA GLY A 380 -16.72 19.57 0.20
C GLY A 380 -16.03 20.11 -1.08
N LEU A 381 -15.99 19.31 -2.14
CA LEU A 381 -15.36 19.71 -3.40
C LEU A 381 -16.23 20.62 -4.28
N SER A 382 -17.53 20.77 -3.97
CA SER A 382 -18.48 21.60 -4.74
C SER A 382 -18.96 22.85 -3.97
N ALA A 383 -18.63 22.99 -2.68
CA ALA A 383 -19.14 24.05 -1.81
C ALA A 383 -18.50 25.44 -2.02
N GLY A 384 -17.54 25.57 -2.94
CA GLY A 384 -17.06 26.87 -3.43
C GLY A 384 -17.77 27.21 -4.73
N GLY A 385 -18.76 28.11 -4.69
CA GLY A 385 -19.46 28.59 -5.88
C GLY A 385 -18.52 29.03 -7.02
N GLU A 386 -19.04 29.02 -8.25
CA GLU A 386 -18.36 29.27 -9.54
C GLU A 386 -16.83 29.18 -9.53
N ALA A 387 -16.32 28.03 -9.99
CA ALA A 387 -14.94 27.83 -10.43
C ALA A 387 -13.84 28.19 -9.42
N SER A 388 -14.02 27.89 -8.13
CA SER A 388 -12.86 27.73 -7.24
C SER A 388 -12.28 26.32 -7.44
N PRO A 389 -11.10 26.15 -8.08
CA PRO A 389 -10.53 24.84 -8.29
C PRO A 389 -10.26 24.16 -6.93
N ALA A 390 -10.73 22.92 -6.80
CA ALA A 390 -10.40 22.03 -5.69
C ALA A 390 -8.88 22.03 -5.41
N PRO A 391 -8.43 21.76 -4.16
CA PRO A 391 -7.00 21.67 -3.87
C PRO A 391 -6.31 20.76 -4.88
N GLU A 392 -5.20 21.24 -5.47
CA GLU A 392 -4.42 20.53 -6.48
C GLU A 392 -3.81 19.22 -5.92
N LEU A 393 -3.68 19.14 -4.60
CA LEU A 393 -3.11 18.01 -3.88
C LEU A 393 -4.19 17.14 -3.21
N PRO A 394 -3.98 15.81 -3.11
CA PRO A 394 -4.85 14.96 -2.33
C PRO A 394 -4.89 15.39 -0.86
N VAL A 395 -6.07 15.29 -0.24
CA VAL A 395 -6.29 15.46 1.19
C VAL A 395 -6.33 14.10 1.86
N HIS A 396 -5.57 13.94 2.94
CA HIS A 396 -5.55 12.77 3.79
C HIS A 396 -6.25 13.04 5.11
N PHE A 397 -7.28 12.28 5.40
CA PHE A 397 -8.04 12.32 6.64
C PHE A 397 -7.53 11.23 7.60
N ALA A 398 -6.94 11.65 8.70
CA ALA A 398 -6.36 10.80 9.73
C ALA A 398 -7.15 10.89 11.04
N ALA A 399 -7.52 9.73 11.59
CA ALA A 399 -8.27 9.65 12.85
C ALA A 399 -7.41 9.85 14.11
N CYS A 400 -6.08 9.95 13.97
CA CYS A 400 -5.16 10.27 15.05
C CYS A 400 -3.83 10.77 14.46
N GLU A 401 -2.94 11.23 15.34
CA GLU A 401 -1.66 11.83 15.01
C GLU A 401 -0.70 10.93 14.20
N ARG A 402 -0.92 9.61 14.21
CA ARG A 402 -0.09 8.66 13.42
C ARG A 402 -0.23 8.84 11.91
N ALA A 403 -1.31 9.46 11.43
CA ALA A 403 -1.55 9.72 10.00
C ALA A 403 -1.26 8.51 9.08
N CYS A 404 -1.69 7.32 9.51
CA CYS A 404 -1.38 6.06 8.84
C CYS A 404 -1.85 6.07 7.38
N GLY A 405 -0.92 5.82 6.46
CA GLY A 405 -1.22 5.72 5.03
C GLY A 405 -1.30 7.06 4.29
N ARG A 406 -0.88 8.18 4.91
CA ARG A 406 -0.74 9.49 4.24
C ARG A 406 0.16 9.36 3.00
N PRO A 407 -0.34 9.68 1.79
CA PRO A 407 0.49 9.79 0.59
C PRO A 407 1.52 10.92 0.74
N ALA A 408 2.67 10.80 0.07
CA ALA A 408 3.64 11.90 0.04
C ALA A 408 3.02 13.13 -0.64
N GLY A 409 3.24 14.32 -0.07
CA GLY A 409 2.70 15.59 -0.59
C GLY A 409 1.20 15.81 -0.35
N ALA A 410 0.48 14.86 0.25
CA ALA A 410 -0.93 15.05 0.59
C ALA A 410 -1.09 16.06 1.74
N ALA A 411 -2.06 16.97 1.63
CA ALA A 411 -2.53 17.76 2.77
C ALA A 411 -3.09 16.83 3.84
N LEU A 412 -2.99 17.19 5.12
CA LEU A 412 -3.36 16.33 6.23
C LEU A 412 -4.42 16.99 7.10
N VAL A 413 -5.54 16.29 7.30
CA VAL A 413 -6.56 16.59 8.30
C VAL A 413 -6.43 15.52 9.39
N VAL A 414 -6.18 15.93 10.63
CA VAL A 414 -6.02 15.05 11.79
C VAL A 414 -7.12 15.33 12.80
N ALA A 415 -7.85 14.30 13.22
CA ALA A 415 -8.73 14.39 14.38
C ALA A 415 -7.89 14.63 15.66
N ARG A 416 -8.23 15.69 16.41
CA ARG A 416 -7.55 16.07 17.66
C ARG A 416 -8.33 15.63 18.88
N ASP A 417 -9.61 15.99 18.93
CA ASP A 417 -10.51 15.67 20.04
C ASP A 417 -11.65 14.82 19.48
N GLY A 418 -11.90 13.68 20.11
CA GLY A 418 -12.82 12.69 19.56
C GLY A 418 -14.25 13.18 19.59
N VAL A 419 -14.97 13.00 18.48
CA VAL A 419 -16.41 12.80 18.55
C VAL A 419 -16.57 11.39 19.14
N HIS A 420 -16.73 11.32 20.45
CA HIS A 420 -16.98 10.08 21.19
C HIS A 420 -18.49 9.90 21.33
N ASP A 421 -19.02 8.75 20.92
CA ASP A 421 -20.07 8.12 21.72
C ASP A 421 -19.35 7.54 22.95
N ASP A 422 -19.68 8.05 24.13
CA ASP A 422 -19.08 7.62 25.40
C ASP A 422 -19.47 6.16 25.70
N ALA A 423 -18.72 5.20 25.19
CA ALA A 423 -18.66 3.85 25.74
C ALA A 423 -17.70 3.88 26.96
N PRO A 424 -18.18 3.63 28.20
CA PRO A 424 -17.35 3.72 29.38
C PRO A 424 -16.35 2.56 29.44
N GLY A 425 -15.05 2.86 29.56
CA GLY A 425 -14.05 1.86 29.96
C GLY A 425 -12.66 1.95 29.33
N ARG A 426 -12.34 2.96 28.52
CA ARG A 426 -11.05 2.97 27.82
C ARG A 426 -9.97 3.76 28.56
N ALA A 427 -9.04 3.05 29.17
CA ALA A 427 -7.81 3.64 29.72
C ALA A 427 -6.93 4.20 28.57
N PRO A 428 -6.25 5.35 28.78
CA PRO A 428 -5.32 5.91 27.82
C PRO A 428 -4.03 5.08 27.80
N ASP A 429 -3.70 4.46 26.66
CA ASP A 429 -2.34 3.94 26.44
C ASP A 429 -1.42 5.09 26.00
N ASP A 430 -0.31 5.24 26.73
CA ASP A 430 0.67 6.33 26.69
C ASP A 430 1.35 6.64 25.34
N ALA A 431 1.61 7.95 25.17
CA ALA A 431 2.67 8.66 24.42
C ALA A 431 2.91 8.42 22.89
N PRO A 432 3.26 9.48 22.14
CA PRO A 432 3.29 9.48 20.67
C PRO A 432 4.52 8.74 20.10
N ASP A 433 4.27 7.92 19.06
CA ASP A 433 5.30 7.38 18.18
C ASP A 433 5.83 8.53 17.29
N ASP A 434 7.12 8.83 17.37
CA ASP A 434 7.84 9.69 16.43
C ASP A 434 7.83 9.04 15.03
N ALA A 435 6.70 9.20 14.34
CA ALA A 435 6.47 8.74 12.97
C ALA A 435 6.40 9.93 12.02
N LEU A 436 7.45 10.75 12.01
CA LEU A 436 7.81 11.54 10.85
C LEU A 436 9.26 11.23 10.52
N GLY A 437 9.48 10.58 9.39
CA GLY A 437 10.79 10.43 8.78
C GLY A 437 11.30 11.76 8.22
N ASN A 438 11.44 12.78 9.07
CA ASN A 438 12.29 13.92 8.80
C ASN A 438 13.73 13.49 9.11
N ALA A 439 14.64 13.78 8.18
CA ALA A 439 16.05 13.43 8.27
C ALA A 439 16.70 13.88 9.60
N PRO A 440 17.72 13.19 10.11
CA PRO A 440 18.48 13.68 11.25
C PRO A 440 19.30 14.89 10.81
N GLY A 441 19.04 16.06 11.39
CA GLY A 441 19.93 17.23 11.27
C GLY A 441 19.37 18.49 10.59
N GLY A 442 18.08 18.56 10.24
CA GLY A 442 17.44 19.85 9.94
C GLY A 442 16.91 20.50 11.23
N PRO A 443 16.89 21.84 11.36
CA PRO A 443 16.24 22.46 12.51
C PRO A 443 14.81 21.92 12.60
N VAL A 444 14.34 21.65 13.82
CA VAL A 444 12.91 21.49 14.08
C VAL A 444 12.26 22.74 13.50
N VAL A 445 11.65 22.61 12.33
CA VAL A 445 10.91 23.71 11.72
C VAL A 445 9.85 24.05 12.77
N PRO A 446 9.85 25.27 13.33
CA PRO A 446 8.85 25.65 14.32
C PRO A 446 7.49 25.36 13.70
N ARG A 447 6.55 24.87 14.53
CA ARG A 447 5.14 24.67 14.15
C ARG A 447 4.71 25.83 13.26
N GLY A 448 4.61 25.60 11.95
CA GLY A 448 3.95 26.53 11.06
C GLY A 448 2.55 26.74 11.62
N GLU A 449 2.11 28.00 11.67
CA GLU A 449 0.85 28.39 12.30
C GLU A 449 -0.25 27.39 11.99
N VAL A 450 -0.69 26.66 13.00
CA VAL A 450 -1.86 25.81 12.90
C VAL A 450 -3.03 26.79 12.88
N GLY A 451 -3.55 27.10 11.70
CA GLY A 451 -4.72 27.98 11.62
C GLY A 451 -5.89 27.38 12.42
N ALA A 452 -6.75 28.24 12.95
CA ALA A 452 -7.90 27.86 13.76
C ALA A 452 -8.87 26.96 12.96
N GLY A 453 -8.83 25.65 13.21
CA GLY A 453 -9.82 24.67 12.75
C GLY A 453 -10.85 24.37 13.84
N HIS A 454 -12.00 23.78 13.47
CA HIS A 454 -13.07 23.36 14.40
C HIS A 454 -12.49 22.60 15.62
N PRO A 455 -13.02 22.78 16.84
CA PRO A 455 -12.46 22.22 18.09
C PRO A 455 -12.26 20.69 18.18
N GLY A 456 -12.55 19.91 17.13
CA GLY A 456 -12.27 18.46 17.06
C GLY A 456 -11.23 18.05 16.01
N PHE A 457 -10.81 18.95 15.12
CA PHE A 457 -9.91 18.63 14.01
C PHE A 457 -8.82 19.68 13.84
N ALA A 458 -7.65 19.24 13.42
CA ALA A 458 -6.60 20.12 12.95
C ALA A 458 -6.13 19.78 11.56
N VAL A 459 -5.86 20.80 10.78
CA VAL A 459 -5.39 20.67 9.41
C VAL A 459 -3.92 21.12 9.37
N SER A 460 -3.05 20.28 8.83
CA SER A 460 -1.67 20.63 8.51
C SER A 460 -1.40 20.42 7.02
N ALA A 461 -0.74 21.38 6.40
CA ALA A 461 -0.22 21.27 5.04
C ALA A 461 1.29 21.51 5.06
N ASP A 462 2.01 20.88 4.14
CA ASP A 462 3.44 21.10 3.98
C ASP A 462 3.63 22.46 3.25
N GLN A 463 3.79 23.54 4.02
CA GLN A 463 4.21 24.94 3.73
C GLN A 463 3.81 25.70 2.44
N GLU A 464 3.19 25.12 1.42
CA GLU A 464 2.88 25.86 0.19
C GLU A 464 1.45 26.41 0.18
N SER A 465 1.37 27.73 0.33
CA SER A 465 0.25 28.65 0.03
C SER A 465 -0.96 28.69 1.01
N GLY A 466 -1.00 29.72 1.85
CA GLY A 466 -2.13 30.03 2.76
C GLY A 466 -3.49 30.17 2.07
N ALA A 467 -3.53 30.49 0.77
CA ALA A 467 -4.77 30.52 0.00
C ALA A 467 -5.38 29.11 -0.23
N ALA A 468 -4.55 28.09 -0.48
CA ALA A 468 -5.02 26.70 -0.56
C ALA A 468 -5.52 26.22 0.81
N TRP A 469 -4.90 26.71 1.88
CA TRP A 469 -5.24 26.42 3.26
C TRP A 469 -6.62 26.98 3.63
N THR A 470 -6.89 28.26 3.37
CA THR A 470 -8.22 28.88 3.57
C THR A 470 -9.30 28.19 2.74
N ARG A 471 -9.00 27.82 1.49
CA ARG A 471 -9.96 27.09 0.65
C ARG A 471 -10.34 25.73 1.23
N LEU A 472 -9.34 24.97 1.69
CA LEU A 472 -9.56 23.65 2.29
C LEU A 472 -10.40 23.76 3.57
N THR A 473 -10.11 24.73 4.44
CA THR A 473 -10.89 24.91 5.68
C THR A 473 -12.32 25.39 5.41
N THR A 474 -12.54 26.31 4.47
CA THR A 474 -13.89 26.72 4.05
C THR A 474 -14.69 25.55 3.49
N ALA A 475 -14.08 24.73 2.62
CA ALA A 475 -14.73 23.54 2.05
C ALA A 475 -15.04 22.46 3.11
N LEU A 476 -14.20 22.34 4.14
CA LEU A 476 -14.31 21.32 5.17
C LEU A 476 -15.35 21.69 6.25
N GLN A 477 -15.54 22.97 6.54
CA GLN A 477 -16.38 23.40 7.66
C GLN A 477 -17.83 22.85 7.63
N PRO A 478 -18.58 22.94 6.51
CA PRO A 478 -19.95 22.40 6.47
C PRO A 478 -20.00 20.88 6.67
N VAL A 479 -18.94 20.17 6.24
CA VAL A 479 -18.82 18.72 6.41
C VAL A 479 -18.62 18.37 7.88
N LEU A 480 -17.76 19.12 8.59
CA LEU A 480 -17.53 18.92 10.02
C LEU A 480 -18.78 19.23 10.83
N ASP A 481 -19.47 20.33 10.54
CA ASP A 481 -20.71 20.72 11.21
C ASP A 481 -21.80 19.65 11.03
N SER A 482 -21.92 19.07 9.82
CA SER A 482 -22.86 17.98 9.54
C SER A 482 -22.54 16.68 10.31
N VAL A 483 -21.26 16.34 10.50
CA VAL A 483 -20.86 15.15 11.27
C VAL A 483 -21.12 15.37 12.76
N ALA A 484 -20.81 16.55 13.28
CA ALA A 484 -21.12 16.91 14.67
C ALA A 484 -22.63 16.87 14.95
N GLY A 485 -23.46 17.38 14.02
CA GLY A 485 -24.92 17.35 14.16
C GLY A 485 -25.54 15.94 14.12
N GLN A 486 -24.92 14.98 13.41
CA GLN A 486 -25.38 13.58 13.41
C GLN A 486 -25.03 12.86 14.72
N GLY A 487 -23.83 13.08 15.25
CA GLY A 487 -23.46 12.54 16.57
C GLY A 487 -24.40 13.02 17.68
N ALA A 488 -24.84 14.28 17.63
CA ALA A 488 -25.82 14.82 18.57
C ALA A 488 -27.23 14.22 18.40
N ALA A 489 -27.62 13.81 17.19
CA ALA A 489 -28.92 13.20 16.90
C ALA A 489 -28.96 11.69 17.21
N GLU A 490 -27.87 10.96 16.98
CA GLU A 490 -27.72 9.55 17.37
C GLU A 490 -27.62 9.40 18.90
N ALA A 491 -26.92 10.31 19.60
CA ALA A 491 -26.90 10.36 21.06
C ALA A 491 -28.29 10.67 21.68
N ALA A 492 -29.19 11.26 20.90
CA ALA A 492 -30.57 11.55 21.30
C ALA A 492 -31.58 10.45 20.91
N ALA A 493 -31.16 9.44 20.14
CA ALA A 493 -31.99 8.29 19.83
C ALA A 493 -32.04 7.34 21.05
N PRO A 494 -33.23 6.86 21.48
CA PRO A 494 -33.29 5.88 22.55
C PRO A 494 -32.53 4.62 22.11
N GLY A 495 -31.58 4.19 22.94
CA GLY A 495 -30.78 2.99 22.68
C GLY A 495 -31.65 1.76 22.40
N PRO A 496 -31.12 0.76 21.68
CA PRO A 496 -31.85 -0.48 21.45
C PRO A 496 -32.28 -1.08 22.80
N PRO A 497 -33.51 -1.62 22.91
CA PRO A 497 -33.96 -2.22 24.15
C PRO A 497 -32.98 -3.34 24.56
N PRO A 498 -32.73 -3.52 25.87
CA PRO A 498 -31.83 -4.56 26.33
C PRO A 498 -32.26 -5.91 25.76
N LEU A 499 -31.30 -6.64 25.19
CA LEU A 499 -31.49 -8.04 24.80
C LEU A 499 -32.04 -8.79 26.01
N SER A 500 -33.22 -9.39 25.85
CA SER A 500 -33.81 -10.25 26.88
C SER A 500 -32.83 -11.37 27.23
N PRO A 501 -32.69 -11.75 28.52
CA PRO A 501 -31.82 -12.84 28.90
C PRO A 501 -32.25 -14.11 28.14
N ALA A 502 -31.27 -14.83 27.60
CA ALA A 502 -31.48 -16.11 26.95
C ALA A 502 -32.31 -17.04 27.85
N PRO A 503 -33.30 -17.77 27.32
CA PRO A 503 -34.05 -18.75 28.10
C PRO A 503 -33.07 -19.79 28.65
N SER A 504 -33.22 -20.09 29.94
CA SER A 504 -32.47 -21.13 30.63
C SER A 504 -32.53 -22.45 29.86
N THR A 505 -31.37 -23.04 29.64
CA THR A 505 -31.18 -24.36 29.05
C THR A 505 -32.05 -25.38 29.81
N PRO A 506 -32.91 -26.16 29.14
CA PRO A 506 -33.64 -27.23 29.81
C PRO A 506 -32.65 -28.31 30.29
N PRO A 507 -32.92 -28.99 31.41
CA PRO A 507 -32.04 -30.01 31.96
C PRO A 507 -31.88 -31.17 30.98
N THR A 508 -30.63 -31.63 30.85
CA THR A 508 -30.23 -32.82 30.09
C THR A 508 -31.05 -34.04 30.54
N PRO A 509 -31.70 -34.79 29.63
CA PRO A 509 -32.37 -36.02 30.01
C PRO A 509 -31.35 -37.08 30.47
N PRO A 510 -31.71 -37.95 31.42
CA PRO A 510 -30.82 -39.01 31.91
C PRO A 510 -30.48 -40.00 30.79
N PRO A 511 -29.31 -40.67 30.87
CA PRO A 511 -28.85 -41.60 29.84
C PRO A 511 -29.85 -42.76 29.68
N SER A 512 -30.34 -42.93 28.46
CA SER A 512 -31.19 -44.06 28.08
C SER A 512 -30.45 -45.38 28.30
N GLU A 513 -31.03 -46.25 29.12
CA GLU A 513 -30.60 -47.64 29.26
C GLU A 513 -30.62 -48.35 27.90
N ARG A 514 -29.51 -49.02 27.59
CA ARG A 514 -29.42 -49.96 26.47
C ARG A 514 -30.27 -51.18 26.81
N HIS A 515 -31.18 -51.57 25.92
CA HIS A 515 -31.56 -52.97 25.77
C HIS A 515 -31.86 -53.31 24.29
N PRO A 516 -31.71 -54.59 23.92
CA PRO A 516 -31.07 -55.00 22.68
C PRO A 516 -32.07 -55.28 21.56
N TRP A 517 -31.56 -55.15 20.33
CA TRP A 517 -32.21 -55.63 19.12
C TRP A 517 -32.50 -57.13 19.22
N THR A 518 -33.79 -57.49 19.27
CA THR A 518 -34.28 -58.80 18.88
C THR A 518 -34.51 -58.85 17.37
N THR A 519 -34.11 -59.97 16.80
CA THR A 519 -34.22 -60.43 15.42
C THR A 519 -35.65 -60.43 14.87
N GLY A 520 -35.78 -60.15 13.57
CA GLY A 520 -37.00 -60.25 12.76
C GLY A 520 -36.74 -59.72 11.36
#